data_AF-A0A4V1XPT4-F1
#
_entry.id   AF-A0A4V1XPT4-F1
#
_cell.length_a   1.000
_cell.length_b   1.000
_cell.length_c   1.000
_cell.angle_alpha   90.00
_cell.angle_beta   90.00
_cell.angle_gamma   90.00
#
_symmetry.space_group_name_H-M   'P 1'
#
loop_
_entity.id
_entity.type
_entity.pdbx_description
1 polymer ?
#
loop_
_entity_poly.entity_id
_entity_poly.type
_entity_poly.pdbx_seq_one_letter_code
_entity_poly.pdbx_strand_id
1 'polypeptide(L)'
;MVQYIHTPWRDRAELLRVRQQFYPSPPVGTPTITAEDEAEQQHAVSRVSMWMQRGGCPHLVESTALLVAAILSDLHDTRTGASSSSYAIRAAYSAAFSRFVTGLLDSQQDKQRKMSMYAVAKTIGLPATFVELRHQATHEQLPSLLKLRAAAKRALAWIWHYYWKNLPGDESSTTEDKADACRNVLIQYLRDEEQSTSKKSLQKKLRKWDQTLILQVLGEIGESSEDSKLLLRSLQLSRGILDGSFTISPAVRADGSQPRSARDFEAIRADLEKSRDELEATPVGVRDKPLQPHSRTPLQTRASRKLGSLTTAFAFTRAMHIQSIPMWTGKSDNYAYLLVDDQSKDAVIIDPANPEEVSPVLKQAISAGKINLKAIVNTHHHWDHAGGNKRLRNDLGAPDLPIIGGKDCEAVTKTPADGEGFNVGGIAVKGIHTPCHTQDSICWFAQDGNEKAVFTGDTLFHGGCGRFFEGTAEEMHTALNEKLAALPDDTKVYPGHEYTKSNVKFCMSVLQSEAVKKLQTFAENNKETQGQFTIGDEKQHNVFMRVEDPEIQKATGKADAVEVMAKLREMKNNFK
;
A
#
# COMPACT_ATOMS: atom_id res chain seq x y z
N MET A 1 25.79 -6.01 6.62
CA MET A 1 24.68 -5.65 7.52
C MET A 1 23.63 -4.91 6.71
N VAL A 2 22.40 -5.43 6.61
CA VAL A 2 21.11 -4.72 6.85
C VAL A 2 19.97 -5.67 6.47
N GLN A 3 19.20 -6.15 7.45
CA GLN A 3 17.90 -6.82 7.23
C GLN A 3 16.81 -6.03 7.95
N TYR A 4 16.63 -4.76 7.55
CA TYR A 4 15.51 -3.96 8.01
C TYR A 4 14.31 -4.19 7.08
N ILE A 5 13.35 -4.99 7.55
CA ILE A 5 12.06 -5.18 6.89
C ILE A 5 11.07 -4.21 7.55
N HIS A 6 10.70 -3.15 6.83
CA HIS A 6 9.68 -2.21 7.30
C HIS A 6 8.29 -2.86 7.22
N THR A 7 7.49 -2.68 8.28
CA THR A 7 6.13 -3.24 8.37
C THR A 7 5.15 -2.19 8.93
N PRO A 8 3.87 -2.18 8.52
CA PRO A 8 2.91 -1.12 8.90
C PRO A 8 2.28 -1.29 10.28
N TRP A 9 2.33 -2.51 10.83
CA TRP A 9 1.94 -2.84 12.20
C TRP A 9 3.04 -2.44 13.18
N ARG A 10 2.64 -2.10 14.42
CA ARG A 10 3.55 -1.65 15.49
C ARG A 10 4.50 -2.75 15.94
N ASP A 11 3.98 -3.96 16.07
CA ASP A 11 4.67 -5.13 16.60
C ASP A 11 4.03 -6.42 16.06
N ARG A 12 4.66 -7.56 16.34
CA ARG A 12 4.20 -8.86 15.84
C ARG A 12 2.87 -9.31 16.47
N ALA A 13 2.59 -8.89 17.71
CA ALA A 13 1.37 -9.25 18.42
C ALA A 13 0.14 -8.55 17.80
N GLU A 14 0.30 -7.31 17.29
CA GLU A 14 -0.74 -6.62 16.55
C GLU A 14 -1.17 -7.40 15.28
N LEU A 15 -0.21 -7.94 14.53
CA LEU A 15 -0.49 -8.79 13.36
C LEU A 15 -1.17 -10.12 13.74
N LEU A 16 -0.71 -10.78 14.81
CA LEU A 16 -1.30 -12.04 15.27
C LEU A 16 -2.72 -11.84 15.84
N ARG A 17 -3.00 -10.71 16.49
CA ARG A 17 -4.36 -10.33 16.88
C ARG A 17 -5.26 -10.12 15.66
N VAL A 18 -4.81 -9.41 14.63
CA VAL A 18 -5.59 -9.24 13.39
C VAL A 18 -5.81 -10.57 12.67
N ARG A 19 -4.84 -11.51 12.71
CA ARG A 19 -5.04 -12.90 12.25
C ARG A 19 -6.18 -13.59 13.00
N GLN A 20 -6.19 -13.51 14.33
CA GLN A 20 -7.25 -14.11 15.16
C GLN A 20 -8.62 -13.48 14.88
N GLN A 21 -8.69 -12.16 14.75
CA GLN A 21 -9.94 -11.45 14.46
C GLN A 21 -10.51 -11.80 13.07
N PHE A 22 -9.68 -12.02 12.05
CA PHE A 22 -10.16 -12.51 10.75
C PHE A 22 -10.57 -14.00 10.77
N TYR A 23 -9.85 -14.82 11.55
CA TYR A 23 -10.02 -16.27 11.60
C TYR A 23 -10.25 -16.74 13.06
N PRO A 24 -11.41 -16.44 13.67
CA PRO A 24 -11.72 -16.79 15.06
C PRO A 24 -11.80 -18.31 15.30
N SER A 25 -11.88 -19.10 14.23
CA SER A 25 -11.58 -20.53 14.24
C SER A 25 -10.80 -20.91 12.98
N PRO A 26 -9.87 -21.88 13.03
CA PRO A 26 -9.21 -22.40 11.85
C PRO A 26 -10.26 -22.93 10.85
N PRO A 27 -10.07 -22.76 9.52
CA PRO A 27 -11.07 -23.12 8.51
C PRO A 27 -11.19 -24.65 8.31
N VAL A 28 -11.76 -25.34 9.30
CA VAL A 28 -12.03 -26.78 9.32
C VAL A 28 -13.52 -26.98 9.62
N GLY A 29 -14.34 -27.02 8.57
CA GLY A 29 -15.81 -27.09 8.66
C GLY A 29 -16.50 -25.76 8.34
N THR A 30 -17.83 -25.74 8.44
CA THR A 30 -18.66 -24.53 8.32
C THR A 30 -18.78 -23.83 9.68
N PRO A 31 -18.12 -22.68 9.91
CA PRO A 31 -18.25 -21.96 11.17
C PRO A 31 -19.56 -21.18 11.18
N THR A 32 -20.28 -21.25 12.30
CA THR A 32 -21.38 -20.33 12.59
C THR A 32 -20.77 -19.03 13.10
N ILE A 33 -20.63 -18.02 12.23
CA ILE A 33 -20.08 -16.72 12.62
C ILE A 33 -21.05 -16.06 13.60
N THR A 34 -20.58 -15.71 14.80
CA THR A 34 -21.39 -15.00 15.81
C THR A 34 -21.42 -13.50 15.53
N ALA A 35 -22.32 -12.78 16.20
CA ALA A 35 -22.35 -11.31 16.11
C ALA A 35 -21.11 -10.65 16.74
N GLU A 36 -20.44 -11.33 17.67
CA GLU A 36 -19.19 -10.88 18.28
C GLU A 36 -18.03 -11.04 17.28
N ASP A 37 -17.93 -12.19 16.60
CA ASP A 37 -16.95 -12.43 15.54
C ASP A 37 -17.04 -11.38 14.42
N GLU A 38 -18.25 -10.99 14.00
CA GLU A 38 -18.43 -9.96 12.97
C GLU A 38 -17.95 -8.58 13.41
N ALA A 39 -18.15 -8.22 14.68
CA ALA A 39 -17.65 -6.96 15.24
C ALA A 39 -16.11 -6.95 15.30
N GLU A 40 -15.49 -8.08 15.68
CA GLU A 40 -14.03 -8.24 15.64
C GLU A 40 -13.48 -8.20 14.20
N GLN A 41 -14.14 -8.88 13.24
CA GLN A 41 -13.78 -8.83 11.83
C GLN A 41 -13.90 -7.41 11.25
N GLN A 42 -14.95 -6.66 11.60
CA GLN A 42 -15.11 -5.26 11.16
C GLN A 42 -14.01 -4.34 11.73
N HIS A 43 -13.59 -4.57 12.98
CA HIS A 43 -12.44 -3.88 13.57
C HIS A 43 -11.13 -4.26 12.87
N ALA A 44 -10.93 -5.55 12.52
CA ALA A 44 -9.76 -6.02 11.78
C ALA A 44 -9.67 -5.45 10.36
N VAL A 45 -10.78 -5.38 9.61
CA VAL A 45 -10.86 -4.69 8.31
C VAL A 45 -10.43 -3.23 8.46
N SER A 46 -10.96 -2.54 9.47
CA SER A 46 -10.62 -1.14 9.75
C SER A 46 -9.13 -0.96 10.10
N ARG A 47 -8.55 -1.91 10.84
CA ARG A 47 -7.11 -1.93 11.19
C ARG A 47 -6.22 -2.14 9.96
N VAL A 48 -6.57 -3.07 9.08
CA VAL A 48 -5.81 -3.29 7.83
C VAL A 48 -5.94 -2.09 6.89
N SER A 49 -7.10 -1.43 6.81
CA SER A 49 -7.25 -0.20 6.04
C SER A 49 -6.25 0.88 6.49
N MET A 50 -6.07 1.07 7.81
CA MET A 50 -5.02 1.96 8.34
C MET A 50 -3.60 1.50 7.93
N TRP A 51 -3.31 0.19 7.95
CA TRP A 51 -2.01 -0.33 7.53
C TRP A 51 -1.75 -0.16 6.02
N MET A 52 -2.78 -0.22 5.17
CA MET A 52 -2.65 0.07 3.74
C MET A 52 -2.24 1.53 3.52
N GLN A 53 -2.86 2.48 4.24
CA GLN A 53 -2.52 3.91 4.16
C GLN A 53 -1.10 4.24 4.67
N ARG A 54 -0.54 3.42 5.58
CA ARG A 54 0.86 3.54 6.04
C ARG A 54 1.90 3.06 5.02
N GLY A 55 1.48 2.35 3.98
CA GLY A 55 2.39 1.74 3.01
C GLY A 55 3.06 0.45 3.53
N GLY A 56 3.59 -0.35 2.60
CA GLY A 56 4.29 -1.60 2.94
C GLY A 56 3.42 -2.74 3.48
N CYS A 57 2.09 -2.66 3.34
CA CYS A 57 1.18 -3.75 3.70
C CYS A 57 1.32 -4.93 2.72
N PRO A 58 1.51 -6.18 3.17
CA PRO A 58 1.57 -7.33 2.27
C PRO A 58 0.24 -7.57 1.54
N HIS A 59 0.30 -7.82 0.23
CA HIS A 59 -0.88 -8.03 -0.63
C HIS A 59 -1.88 -9.07 -0.09
N LEU A 60 -1.42 -10.09 0.62
CA LEU A 60 -2.27 -11.13 1.19
C LEU A 60 -3.03 -10.68 2.46
N VAL A 61 -2.51 -9.69 3.19
CA VAL A 61 -3.22 -9.04 4.31
C VAL A 61 -4.31 -8.12 3.76
N GLU A 62 -3.99 -7.32 2.74
CA GLU A 62 -4.96 -6.52 1.97
C GLU A 62 -6.08 -7.40 1.39
N SER A 63 -5.71 -8.49 0.71
CA SER A 63 -6.66 -9.42 0.07
C SER A 63 -7.62 -10.07 1.08
N THR A 64 -7.13 -10.47 2.25
CA THR A 64 -8.00 -10.98 3.33
C THR A 64 -8.99 -9.91 3.79
N ALA A 65 -8.54 -8.67 4.04
CA ALA A 65 -9.42 -7.60 4.49
C ALA A 65 -10.51 -7.25 3.46
N LEU A 66 -10.16 -7.17 2.16
CA LEU A 66 -11.12 -6.91 1.09
C LEU A 66 -12.18 -8.03 0.96
N LEU A 67 -11.76 -9.29 1.04
CA LEU A 67 -12.67 -10.44 0.98
C LEU A 67 -13.59 -10.51 2.21
N VAL A 68 -13.08 -10.23 3.41
CA VAL A 68 -13.89 -10.19 4.63
C VAL A 68 -14.86 -9.01 4.61
N ALA A 69 -14.45 -7.81 4.15
CA ALA A 69 -15.33 -6.65 4.01
C ALA A 69 -16.52 -6.93 3.08
N ALA A 70 -16.28 -7.62 1.95
CA ALA A 70 -17.35 -8.03 1.04
C ALA A 70 -18.34 -9.03 1.69
N ILE A 71 -17.84 -9.94 2.54
CA ILE A 71 -18.67 -10.89 3.29
C ILE A 71 -19.50 -10.18 4.37
N LEU A 72 -18.92 -9.25 5.13
CA LEU A 72 -19.63 -8.49 6.16
C LEU A 72 -20.73 -7.62 5.56
N SER A 73 -20.47 -6.99 4.41
CA SER A 73 -21.50 -6.22 3.66
C SER A 73 -22.67 -7.09 3.21
N ASP A 74 -22.40 -8.30 2.71
CA ASP A 74 -23.40 -9.28 2.29
C ASP A 74 -24.23 -9.84 3.47
N LEU A 75 -23.60 -10.06 4.63
CA LEU A 75 -24.27 -10.45 5.87
C LEU A 75 -25.12 -9.32 6.47
N HIS A 76 -24.65 -8.07 6.37
CA HIS A 76 -25.41 -6.90 6.83
C HIS A 76 -26.68 -6.69 6.00
N ASP A 77 -26.58 -6.75 4.67
CA ASP A 77 -27.71 -6.59 3.75
C ASP A 77 -28.77 -7.68 3.97
N THR A 78 -28.34 -8.94 4.05
CA THR A 78 -29.25 -10.07 4.29
C THR A 78 -29.93 -10.07 5.66
N ARG A 79 -29.35 -9.44 6.69
CA ARG A 79 -29.98 -9.31 8.02
C ARG A 79 -30.88 -8.09 8.17
N THR A 80 -30.49 -6.96 7.59
CA THR A 80 -31.24 -5.71 7.72
C THR A 80 -32.42 -5.62 6.76
N GLY A 81 -32.44 -6.45 5.71
CA GLY A 81 -33.36 -6.28 4.60
C GLY A 81 -33.14 -4.96 3.86
N ALA A 82 -31.95 -4.37 4.00
CA ALA A 82 -31.56 -3.20 3.25
C ALA A 82 -31.64 -3.53 1.75
N SER A 83 -32.06 -2.54 0.96
CA SER A 83 -32.10 -2.67 -0.50
C SER A 83 -30.76 -2.24 -1.10
N SER A 84 -29.62 -2.73 -0.58
CA SER A 84 -28.37 -2.59 -1.33
C SER A 84 -28.56 -3.30 -2.65
N SER A 85 -28.12 -2.71 -3.76
CA SER A 85 -28.34 -3.36 -5.04
C SER A 85 -27.62 -4.71 -5.04
N SER A 86 -28.30 -5.79 -5.46
CA SER A 86 -27.67 -7.11 -5.62
C SER A 86 -26.41 -7.02 -6.51
N TYR A 87 -26.39 -6.02 -7.41
CA TYR A 87 -25.22 -5.62 -8.19
C TYR A 87 -24.06 -5.13 -7.33
N ALA A 88 -24.26 -4.23 -6.35
CA ALA A 88 -23.19 -3.69 -5.49
C ALA A 88 -22.46 -4.80 -4.70
N ILE A 89 -23.19 -5.75 -4.12
CA ILE A 89 -22.58 -6.87 -3.38
C ILE A 89 -21.78 -7.76 -4.34
N ARG A 90 -22.34 -8.08 -5.52
CA ARG A 90 -21.63 -8.83 -6.57
C ARG A 90 -20.37 -8.10 -7.05
N ALA A 91 -20.43 -6.77 -7.19
CA ALA A 91 -19.29 -5.93 -7.57
C ALA A 91 -18.22 -5.91 -6.48
N ALA A 92 -18.58 -5.74 -5.21
CA ALA A 92 -17.65 -5.78 -4.08
C ALA A 92 -16.88 -7.12 -4.01
N TYR A 93 -17.60 -8.25 -4.09
CA TYR A 93 -16.95 -9.57 -4.17
C TYR A 93 -16.05 -9.71 -5.41
N SER A 94 -16.50 -9.24 -6.58
CA SER A 94 -15.76 -9.37 -7.84
C SER A 94 -14.48 -8.53 -7.84
N ALA A 95 -14.52 -7.33 -7.28
CA ALA A 95 -13.37 -6.44 -7.11
C ALA A 95 -12.35 -7.04 -6.12
N ALA A 96 -12.80 -7.46 -4.93
CA ALA A 96 -11.95 -8.09 -3.92
C ALA A 96 -11.28 -9.37 -4.47
N PHE A 97 -12.03 -10.22 -5.15
CA PHE A 97 -11.53 -11.47 -5.72
C PHE A 97 -10.56 -11.25 -6.88
N SER A 98 -10.86 -10.30 -7.78
CA SER A 98 -9.97 -9.96 -8.90
C SER A 98 -8.67 -9.32 -8.43
N ARG A 99 -8.73 -8.44 -7.41
CA ARG A 99 -7.55 -7.85 -6.77
C ARG A 99 -6.67 -8.92 -6.13
N PHE A 100 -7.26 -9.85 -5.37
CA PHE A 100 -6.56 -10.99 -4.78
C PHE A 100 -5.79 -11.79 -5.84
N VAL A 101 -6.47 -12.27 -6.88
CA VAL A 101 -5.88 -13.13 -7.93
C VAL A 101 -4.82 -12.38 -8.76
N THR A 102 -5.09 -11.15 -9.19
CA THR A 102 -4.13 -10.38 -10.01
C THR A 102 -2.88 -10.01 -9.21
N GLY A 103 -3.00 -9.38 -8.04
CA GLY A 103 -1.80 -8.97 -7.28
C GLY A 103 -0.94 -10.15 -6.83
N LEU A 104 -1.53 -11.32 -6.60
CA LEU A 104 -0.78 -12.55 -6.29
C LEU A 104 0.00 -13.05 -7.51
N LEU A 105 -0.64 -13.15 -8.69
CA LEU A 105 0.02 -13.69 -9.89
C LEU A 105 1.06 -12.73 -10.46
N ASP A 106 0.79 -11.42 -10.45
CA ASP A 106 1.73 -10.41 -10.93
C ASP A 106 2.99 -10.39 -10.05
N SER A 107 2.87 -10.60 -8.74
CA SER A 107 4.02 -10.70 -7.81
C SER A 107 4.94 -11.91 -8.08
N GLN A 108 4.47 -12.89 -8.86
CA GLN A 108 5.15 -14.15 -9.15
C GLN A 108 5.51 -14.29 -10.65
N GLN A 109 5.34 -13.22 -11.43
CA GLN A 109 5.64 -13.22 -12.85
C GLN A 109 7.14 -12.97 -13.09
N ASP A 110 7.77 -13.82 -13.91
CA ASP A 110 9.16 -13.67 -14.32
C ASP A 110 9.32 -12.42 -15.22
N LYS A 111 10.22 -11.51 -14.81
CA LYS A 111 10.57 -10.30 -15.56
C LYS A 111 11.15 -10.58 -16.94
N GLN A 112 11.72 -11.77 -17.18
CA GLN A 112 12.33 -12.14 -18.46
C GLN A 112 11.36 -12.81 -19.43
N ARG A 113 10.26 -13.42 -18.96
CA ARG A 113 9.32 -14.16 -19.83
C ARG A 113 7.86 -13.95 -19.44
N LYS A 114 7.06 -13.43 -20.38
CA LYS A 114 5.60 -13.27 -20.26
C LYS A 114 4.90 -14.64 -20.21
N MET A 115 4.83 -15.26 -19.05
CA MET A 115 4.01 -16.44 -18.79
C MET A 115 2.53 -16.07 -18.69
N SER A 116 1.64 -16.98 -19.09
CA SER A 116 0.19 -16.79 -18.93
C SER A 116 -0.23 -16.88 -17.46
N MET A 117 -1.33 -16.22 -17.09
CA MET A 117 -1.87 -16.27 -15.71
C MET A 117 -2.11 -17.71 -15.23
N TYR A 118 -2.58 -18.60 -16.11
CA TYR A 118 -2.75 -20.03 -15.82
C TYR A 118 -1.43 -20.75 -15.55
N ALA A 119 -0.36 -20.41 -16.28
CA ALA A 119 0.96 -21.00 -16.06
C ALA A 119 1.57 -20.54 -14.73
N VAL A 120 1.46 -19.25 -14.38
CA VAL A 120 1.91 -18.72 -13.09
C VAL A 120 1.10 -19.30 -11.94
N ALA A 121 -0.24 -19.39 -12.08
CA ALA A 121 -1.12 -19.99 -11.08
C ALA A 121 -0.77 -21.45 -10.78
N LYS A 122 -0.42 -22.23 -11.81
CA LYS A 122 0.02 -23.62 -11.67
C LYS A 122 1.31 -23.73 -10.85
N THR A 123 2.27 -22.82 -11.04
CA THR A 123 3.55 -22.80 -10.29
C THR A 123 3.34 -22.60 -8.79
N ILE A 124 2.39 -21.75 -8.38
CA ILE A 124 2.13 -21.42 -6.97
C ILE A 124 1.02 -22.26 -6.31
N GLY A 125 0.45 -23.23 -7.03
CA GLY A 125 -0.66 -24.05 -6.52
C GLY A 125 -1.98 -23.28 -6.35
N LEU A 126 -2.19 -22.19 -7.09
CA LEU A 126 -3.46 -21.46 -7.12
C LEU A 126 -4.45 -22.22 -8.02
N PRO A 127 -5.68 -22.54 -7.56
CA PRO A 127 -6.66 -23.24 -8.39
C PRO A 127 -6.97 -22.51 -9.70
N ALA A 128 -6.93 -23.22 -10.84
CA ALA A 128 -7.23 -22.66 -12.15
C ALA A 128 -8.64 -22.01 -12.23
N THR A 129 -9.58 -22.51 -11.44
CA THR A 129 -10.93 -21.96 -11.29
C THR A 129 -10.97 -20.56 -10.67
N PHE A 130 -9.93 -20.14 -9.94
CA PHE A 130 -9.79 -18.77 -9.46
C PHE A 130 -9.32 -17.83 -10.59
N VAL A 131 -8.42 -18.30 -11.46
CA VAL A 131 -7.99 -17.55 -12.66
C VAL A 131 -9.16 -17.37 -13.62
N GLU A 132 -9.92 -18.44 -13.85
CA GLU A 132 -11.15 -18.43 -14.65
C GLU A 132 -12.21 -17.48 -14.07
N LEU A 133 -12.47 -17.55 -12.75
CA LEU A 133 -13.44 -16.66 -12.12
C LEU A 133 -13.00 -15.19 -12.17
N ARG A 134 -11.70 -14.89 -12.02
CA ARG A 134 -11.15 -13.55 -12.22
C ARG A 134 -11.33 -13.10 -13.67
N HIS A 135 -11.08 -13.97 -14.65
CA HIS A 135 -11.27 -13.66 -16.07
C HIS A 135 -12.74 -13.30 -16.35
N GLN A 136 -13.67 -14.16 -15.92
CA GLN A 136 -15.11 -13.92 -16.00
C GLN A 136 -15.52 -12.60 -15.32
N ALA A 137 -15.05 -12.35 -14.10
CA ALA A 137 -15.37 -11.14 -13.34
C ALA A 137 -14.81 -9.83 -13.95
N THR A 138 -13.82 -9.92 -14.84
CA THR A 138 -13.15 -8.75 -15.45
C THR A 138 -13.58 -8.52 -16.91
N HIS A 139 -13.84 -9.59 -17.67
CA HIS A 139 -14.03 -9.55 -19.12
C HIS A 139 -15.39 -10.07 -19.61
N GLU A 140 -16.14 -10.78 -18.78
CA GLU A 140 -17.47 -11.33 -19.11
C GLU A 140 -18.56 -10.69 -18.22
N GLN A 141 -19.75 -11.29 -18.21
CA GLN A 141 -20.80 -10.90 -17.28
C GLN A 141 -20.41 -11.22 -15.84
N LEU A 142 -20.70 -10.26 -14.95
CA LEU A 142 -20.37 -10.34 -13.53
C LEU A 142 -20.95 -11.64 -12.91
N PRO A 143 -20.15 -12.45 -12.21
CA PRO A 143 -20.61 -13.75 -11.71
C PRO A 143 -21.85 -13.68 -10.79
N SER A 144 -22.54 -14.81 -10.64
CA SER A 144 -23.67 -14.91 -9.70
C SER A 144 -23.19 -14.82 -8.25
N LEU A 145 -24.04 -14.23 -7.39
CA LEU A 145 -23.71 -14.04 -5.97
C LEU A 145 -23.39 -15.37 -5.25
N LEU A 146 -24.03 -16.47 -5.65
CA LEU A 146 -23.72 -17.82 -5.14
C LEU A 146 -22.30 -18.28 -5.52
N LYS A 147 -21.87 -18.06 -6.78
CA LYS A 147 -20.51 -18.39 -7.24
C LYS A 147 -19.46 -17.55 -6.49
N LEU A 148 -19.75 -16.26 -6.29
CA LEU A 148 -18.88 -15.32 -5.57
C LEU A 148 -18.74 -15.65 -4.07
N ARG A 149 -19.85 -15.87 -3.35
CA ARG A 149 -19.85 -16.30 -1.94
C ARG A 149 -19.02 -17.58 -1.73
N ALA A 150 -19.21 -18.58 -2.60
CA ALA A 150 -18.47 -19.84 -2.52
C ALA A 150 -16.97 -19.65 -2.83
N ALA A 151 -16.64 -18.81 -3.81
CA ALA A 151 -15.26 -18.51 -4.18
C ALA A 151 -14.52 -17.70 -3.10
N ALA A 152 -15.14 -16.69 -2.51
CA ALA A 152 -14.56 -15.88 -1.44
C ALA A 152 -14.20 -16.73 -0.21
N LYS A 153 -15.08 -17.64 0.20
CA LYS A 153 -14.79 -18.61 1.29
C LYS A 153 -13.61 -19.53 0.95
N ARG A 154 -13.53 -20.04 -0.29
CA ARG A 154 -12.40 -20.88 -0.75
C ARG A 154 -11.10 -20.07 -0.85
N ALA A 155 -11.15 -18.81 -1.26
CA ALA A 155 -9.99 -17.91 -1.30
C ALA A 155 -9.47 -17.61 0.10
N LEU A 156 -10.33 -17.26 1.07
CA LEU A 156 -9.90 -17.03 2.45
C LEU A 156 -9.25 -18.26 3.09
N ALA A 157 -9.76 -19.47 2.82
CA ALA A 157 -9.14 -20.72 3.25
C ALA A 157 -7.79 -20.98 2.54
N TRP A 158 -7.68 -20.68 1.25
CA TRP A 158 -6.41 -20.80 0.51
C TRP A 158 -5.36 -19.81 1.05
N ILE A 159 -5.73 -18.54 1.27
CA ILE A 159 -4.84 -17.51 1.84
C ILE A 159 -4.40 -17.89 3.26
N TRP A 160 -5.27 -18.52 4.05
CA TRP A 160 -4.90 -19.06 5.36
C TRP A 160 -3.76 -20.08 5.26
N HIS A 161 -3.91 -21.10 4.42
CA HIS A 161 -2.90 -22.16 4.26
C HIS A 161 -1.60 -21.68 3.58
N TYR A 162 -1.70 -20.70 2.68
CA TYR A 162 -0.56 -20.15 1.95
C TYR A 162 0.25 -19.14 2.79
N TYR A 163 -0.42 -18.31 3.59
CA TYR A 163 0.20 -17.16 4.26
C TYR A 163 -0.03 -17.13 5.78
N TRP A 164 -1.27 -16.99 6.25
CA TRP A 164 -1.54 -16.69 7.68
C TRP A 164 -1.09 -17.79 8.64
N LYS A 165 -1.13 -19.06 8.21
CA LYS A 165 -0.60 -20.20 8.96
C LYS A 165 0.93 -20.17 9.04
N ASN A 166 1.60 -19.72 7.98
CA ASN A 166 3.06 -19.80 7.84
C ASN A 166 3.76 -18.53 8.38
N LEU A 167 3.04 -17.70 9.12
CA LEU A 167 3.61 -16.52 9.77
C LEU A 167 4.55 -16.96 10.91
N PRO A 168 5.86 -16.60 10.88
CA PRO A 168 6.77 -16.91 12.00
C PRO A 168 6.18 -16.42 13.32
N GLY A 169 6.11 -17.34 14.29
CA GLY A 169 5.21 -17.29 15.44
C GLY A 169 4.34 -18.55 15.59
N ASP A 170 4.06 -19.31 14.53
CA ASP A 170 3.37 -20.61 14.61
C ASP A 170 4.28 -21.79 15.06
N GLU A 171 5.59 -21.55 15.20
CA GLU A 171 6.54 -22.53 15.78
C GLU A 171 6.46 -22.65 17.31
N SER A 172 5.62 -21.84 17.97
CA SER A 172 5.25 -22.06 19.38
C SER A 172 4.54 -23.40 19.63
N SER A 173 4.21 -24.17 18.58
CA SER A 173 3.52 -25.47 18.68
C SER A 173 4.43 -26.72 18.56
N THR A 174 5.76 -26.59 18.39
CA THR A 174 6.63 -27.80 18.38
C THR A 174 8.02 -27.71 19.02
N THR A 175 8.52 -26.54 19.44
CA THR A 175 9.80 -26.42 20.17
C THR A 175 9.63 -25.91 21.59
N GLU A 176 9.01 -24.74 21.82
CA GLU A 176 8.75 -24.23 23.18
C GLU A 176 7.78 -25.15 23.94
N ASP A 177 6.62 -25.51 23.39
CA ASP A 177 5.70 -26.49 23.97
C ASP A 177 6.37 -27.85 24.31
N LYS A 178 7.36 -28.28 23.50
CA LYS A 178 8.11 -29.50 23.77
C LYS A 178 9.18 -29.29 24.84
N ALA A 179 9.85 -28.14 24.84
CA ALA A 179 10.83 -27.75 25.84
C ALA A 179 10.15 -27.62 27.20
N ASP A 180 9.02 -26.90 27.31
CA ASP A 180 8.24 -26.77 28.54
C ASP A 180 7.63 -28.09 29.00
N ALA A 181 7.09 -28.92 28.11
CA ALA A 181 6.62 -30.25 28.49
C ALA A 181 7.79 -31.17 28.95
N CYS A 182 9.01 -30.98 28.43
CA CYS A 182 10.20 -31.67 28.89
C CYS A 182 10.67 -31.12 30.24
N ARG A 183 10.76 -29.80 30.37
CA ARG A 183 11.15 -29.02 31.55
C ARG A 183 10.27 -29.35 32.74
N ASN A 184 8.95 -29.45 32.55
CA ASN A 184 8.02 -29.87 33.59
C ASN A 184 8.27 -31.32 34.08
N VAL A 185 8.55 -32.26 33.17
CA VAL A 185 8.89 -33.65 33.54
C VAL A 185 10.25 -33.74 34.24
N LEU A 186 11.23 -32.96 33.80
CA LEU A 186 12.57 -32.90 34.40
C LEU A 186 12.55 -32.23 35.78
N ILE A 187 11.90 -31.07 35.94
CA ILE A 187 11.73 -30.39 37.23
C ILE A 187 10.98 -31.29 38.22
N GLN A 188 9.94 -32.00 37.79
CA GLN A 188 9.21 -32.94 38.65
C GLN A 188 10.13 -34.04 39.19
N TYR A 189 11.05 -34.57 38.36
CA TYR A 189 12.02 -35.58 38.80
C TYR A 189 13.14 -34.99 39.67
N LEU A 190 13.68 -33.82 39.32
CA LEU A 190 14.80 -33.21 40.03
C LEU A 190 14.40 -32.72 41.44
N ARG A 191 13.12 -32.34 41.63
CA ARG A 191 12.52 -31.96 42.93
C ARG A 191 12.02 -33.14 43.78
N ASP A 192 11.91 -34.35 43.23
CA ASP A 192 11.55 -35.56 43.98
C ASP A 192 12.72 -35.91 44.94
N GLU A 193 12.58 -35.61 46.24
CA GLU A 193 13.65 -35.86 47.21
C GLU A 193 13.81 -37.36 47.55
N GLU A 194 12.76 -38.18 47.40
CA GLU A 194 12.78 -39.61 47.72
C GLU A 194 13.23 -40.52 46.55
N GLN A 195 13.39 -39.97 45.34
CA GLN A 195 13.58 -40.74 44.09
C GLN A 195 12.48 -41.81 43.87
N SER A 196 11.26 -41.54 44.36
CA SER A 196 10.07 -42.38 44.19
C SER A 196 9.85 -42.75 42.71
N THR A 197 10.14 -41.79 41.82
CA THR A 197 10.14 -42.00 40.38
C THR A 197 11.37 -42.81 39.91
N SER A 198 11.26 -44.14 39.86
CA SER A 198 12.32 -45.03 39.33
C SER A 198 12.94 -44.54 38.01
N LYS A 199 14.28 -44.56 37.89
CA LYS A 199 15.05 -44.13 36.69
C LYS A 199 14.50 -44.71 35.37
N LYS A 200 14.00 -45.95 35.36
CA LYS A 200 13.38 -46.59 34.17
C LYS A 200 12.07 -45.91 33.73
N SER A 201 11.30 -45.36 34.68
CA SER A 201 10.08 -44.59 34.40
C SER A 201 10.41 -43.25 33.75
N LEU A 202 11.43 -42.55 34.26
CA LEU A 202 11.93 -41.31 33.65
C LEU A 202 12.45 -41.55 32.23
N GLN A 203 13.27 -42.57 32.01
CA GLN A 203 13.75 -42.95 30.67
C GLN A 203 12.57 -43.19 29.70
N LYS A 204 11.53 -43.93 30.13
CA LYS A 204 10.34 -44.17 29.31
C LYS A 204 9.59 -42.87 28.97
N LYS A 205 9.48 -41.92 29.91
CA LYS A 205 8.88 -40.60 29.68
C LYS A 205 9.72 -39.70 28.76
N LEU A 206 11.05 -39.82 28.82
CA LEU A 206 11.98 -38.96 28.06
C LEU A 206 12.18 -39.37 26.60
N ARG A 207 11.99 -40.65 26.24
CA ARG A 207 12.17 -41.21 24.87
C ARG A 207 11.42 -40.51 23.72
N LYS A 208 10.47 -39.61 24.01
CA LYS A 208 9.71 -38.84 23.02
C LYS A 208 10.36 -37.50 22.64
N TRP A 209 11.48 -37.15 23.26
CA TRP A 209 12.27 -35.95 22.96
C TRP A 209 13.69 -36.33 22.55
N ASP A 210 14.34 -35.44 21.79
CA ASP A 210 15.74 -35.59 21.38
C ASP A 210 16.67 -35.41 22.60
N GLN A 211 17.76 -36.18 22.64
CA GLN A 211 18.81 -36.06 23.66
C GLN A 211 19.41 -34.66 23.70
N THR A 212 19.55 -33.99 22.54
CA THR A 212 20.04 -32.61 22.44
C THR A 212 19.10 -31.63 23.15
N LEU A 213 17.79 -31.75 22.95
CA LEU A 213 16.78 -30.90 23.61
C LEU A 213 16.73 -31.14 25.12
N ILE A 214 16.86 -32.40 25.55
CA ILE A 214 16.89 -32.76 26.98
C ILE A 214 18.11 -32.15 27.68
N LEU A 215 19.28 -32.19 27.05
CA LEU A 215 20.50 -31.58 27.60
C LEU A 215 20.41 -30.05 27.65
N GLN A 216 19.86 -29.41 26.62
CA GLN A 216 19.62 -27.97 26.61
C GLN A 216 18.70 -27.54 27.77
N VAL A 217 17.54 -28.18 27.92
CA VAL A 217 16.58 -27.88 28.99
C VAL A 217 17.16 -28.18 30.38
N LEU A 218 18.04 -29.18 30.52
CA LEU A 218 18.75 -29.43 31.79
C LEU A 218 19.77 -28.33 32.12
N GLY A 219 20.44 -27.77 31.11
CA GLY A 219 21.31 -26.59 31.26
C GLY A 219 20.51 -25.37 31.71
N GLU A 220 19.42 -25.05 31.01
CA GLU A 220 18.49 -23.97 31.35
C GLU A 220 17.91 -24.11 32.77
N ILE A 221 17.55 -25.33 33.22
CA ILE A 221 17.10 -25.59 34.59
C ILE A 221 18.24 -25.33 35.60
N GLY A 222 19.49 -25.64 35.26
CA GLY A 222 20.65 -25.35 36.11
C GLY A 222 20.89 -23.85 36.25
N GLU A 223 21.01 -23.14 35.13
CA GLU A 223 21.29 -21.70 35.09
C GLU A 223 20.16 -20.85 35.70
N SER A 224 18.90 -21.28 35.56
CA SER A 224 17.74 -20.56 36.10
C SER A 224 17.34 -20.93 37.54
N SER A 225 18.12 -21.76 38.25
CA SER A 225 17.80 -22.24 39.59
C SER A 225 18.75 -21.73 40.66
N GLU A 226 18.25 -20.87 41.56
CA GLU A 226 18.97 -20.42 42.77
C GLU A 226 19.20 -21.55 43.81
N ASP A 227 18.46 -22.66 43.71
CA ASP A 227 18.64 -23.83 44.59
C ASP A 227 19.83 -24.69 44.14
N SER A 228 20.89 -24.69 44.96
CA SER A 228 22.13 -25.44 44.74
C SER A 228 21.91 -26.96 44.65
N LYS A 229 20.86 -27.53 45.28
CA LYS A 229 20.54 -28.97 45.16
C LYS A 229 19.99 -29.30 43.78
N LEU A 230 19.16 -28.42 43.21
CA LEU A 230 18.58 -28.60 41.87
C LEU A 230 19.66 -28.53 40.79
N LEU A 231 20.57 -27.56 40.89
CA LEU A 231 21.74 -27.42 40.02
C LEU A 231 22.63 -28.68 40.06
N LEU A 232 22.95 -29.19 41.25
CA LEU A 232 23.82 -30.37 41.39
C LEU A 232 23.16 -31.63 40.81
N ARG A 233 21.83 -31.76 40.95
CA ARG A 233 21.06 -32.88 40.37
C ARG A 233 20.91 -32.77 38.84
N SER A 234 20.71 -31.57 38.27
CA SER A 234 20.64 -31.40 36.82
C SER A 234 21.98 -31.73 36.16
N LEU A 235 23.10 -31.26 36.73
CA LEU A 235 24.46 -31.59 36.28
C LEU A 235 24.76 -33.09 36.36
N GLN A 236 24.36 -33.77 37.44
CA GLN A 236 24.50 -35.23 37.55
C GLN A 236 23.71 -35.99 36.47
N LEU A 237 22.49 -35.54 36.13
CA LEU A 237 21.68 -36.17 35.09
C LEU A 237 22.22 -35.89 33.68
N SER A 238 22.65 -34.66 33.40
CA SER A 238 23.32 -34.31 32.14
C SER A 238 24.61 -35.10 31.93
N ARG A 239 25.43 -35.25 32.97
CA ARG A 239 26.63 -36.08 32.93
C ARG A 239 26.30 -37.54 32.63
N GLY A 240 25.28 -38.11 33.29
CA GLY A 240 24.84 -39.48 33.05
C GLY A 240 24.32 -39.75 31.62
N ILE A 241 23.75 -38.72 30.97
CA ILE A 241 23.32 -38.77 29.57
C ILE A 241 24.53 -38.71 28.62
N LEU A 242 25.56 -37.93 28.96
CA LEU A 242 26.78 -37.76 28.15
C LEU A 242 27.78 -38.92 28.29
N ASP A 243 27.90 -39.52 29.48
CA ASP A 243 28.78 -40.67 29.74
C ASP A 243 28.16 -42.04 29.41
N GLY A 244 26.89 -42.05 28.98
CA GLY A 244 26.17 -43.25 28.59
C GLY A 244 25.62 -44.10 29.74
N SER A 245 25.80 -43.70 31.00
CA SER A 245 25.19 -44.40 32.16
C SER A 245 23.66 -44.25 32.23
N PHE A 246 23.09 -43.29 31.50
CA PHE A 246 21.66 -43.06 31.36
C PHE A 246 21.25 -42.98 29.88
N THR A 247 20.93 -44.13 29.27
CA THR A 247 20.60 -44.22 27.84
C THR A 247 19.16 -43.86 27.48
N ILE A 248 18.98 -43.07 26.42
CA ILE A 248 17.68 -42.65 25.87
C ILE A 248 17.61 -43.09 24.39
N SER A 249 17.39 -44.39 24.15
CA SER A 249 17.32 -44.91 22.78
C SER A 249 15.98 -44.58 22.09
N PRO A 250 15.97 -44.08 20.84
CA PRO A 250 14.75 -43.85 20.07
C PRO A 250 14.08 -45.17 19.65
N ALA A 251 12.78 -45.12 19.36
CA ALA A 251 12.07 -46.25 18.76
C ALA A 251 12.47 -46.41 17.28
N VAL A 252 12.81 -47.65 16.88
CA VAL A 252 13.30 -47.99 15.53
C VAL A 252 12.28 -47.60 14.47
N ARG A 253 12.71 -46.81 13.47
CA ARG A 253 11.99 -46.62 12.21
C ARG A 253 12.43 -47.70 11.21
N ALA A 254 11.51 -48.18 10.38
CA ALA A 254 11.72 -49.28 9.44
C ALA A 254 12.48 -48.87 8.14
N ASP A 255 13.35 -47.86 8.25
CA ASP A 255 14.16 -47.26 7.19
C ASP A 255 15.56 -47.07 7.76
N GLY A 256 16.54 -47.83 7.23
CA GLY A 256 17.87 -47.98 7.81
C GLY A 256 18.86 -46.87 7.46
N SER A 257 18.47 -45.59 7.60
CA SER A 257 19.30 -44.43 7.28
C SER A 257 19.84 -43.70 8.53
N GLN A 258 21.16 -43.48 8.59
CA GLN A 258 21.84 -42.73 9.68
C GLN A 258 22.18 -41.27 9.27
N PRO A 259 22.07 -40.28 10.17
CA PRO A 259 22.60 -38.93 9.96
C PRO A 259 24.10 -38.83 10.26
N ARG A 260 24.79 -38.02 9.45
CA ARG A 260 26.17 -37.50 9.64
C ARG A 260 26.13 -36.29 10.60
N SER A 261 27.19 -35.86 11.30
CA SER A 261 28.56 -36.36 11.50
C SER A 261 29.19 -35.71 12.75
N ALA A 262 30.02 -36.43 13.50
CA ALA A 262 30.54 -36.01 14.81
C ALA A 262 31.72 -34.99 14.79
N ARG A 263 31.64 -33.90 14.02
CA ARG A 263 32.72 -32.88 13.95
C ARG A 263 32.47 -31.58 14.72
N ASP A 264 31.24 -31.32 15.17
CA ASP A 264 30.90 -30.05 15.85
C ASP A 264 31.05 -30.11 17.38
N PHE A 265 31.17 -31.31 17.96
CA PHE A 265 31.19 -31.50 19.42
C PHE A 265 32.47 -31.05 20.13
N GLU A 266 33.60 -31.01 19.41
CA GLU A 266 34.91 -30.69 20.00
C GLU A 266 35.10 -29.17 20.18
N ALA A 267 34.47 -28.36 19.32
CA ALA A 267 34.44 -26.90 19.44
C ALA A 267 33.59 -26.44 20.65
N ILE A 268 32.38 -27.00 20.80
CA ILE A 268 31.47 -26.68 21.92
C ILE A 268 32.11 -27.01 23.28
N ARG A 269 32.94 -28.06 23.33
CA ARG A 269 33.66 -28.46 24.55
C ARG A 269 34.72 -27.43 24.97
N ALA A 270 35.41 -26.81 24.01
CA ALA A 270 36.45 -25.83 24.28
C ALA A 270 35.87 -24.50 24.81
N ASP A 271 34.76 -24.03 24.26
CA ASP A 271 34.10 -22.80 24.73
C ASP A 271 33.56 -22.95 26.17
N LEU A 272 33.05 -24.13 26.54
CA LEU A 272 32.58 -24.42 27.90
C LEU A 272 33.69 -24.43 28.97
N GLU A 273 34.88 -24.95 28.65
CA GLU A 273 36.02 -24.91 29.58
C GLU A 273 36.55 -23.48 29.76
N LYS A 274 36.49 -22.66 28.70
CA LYS A 274 36.90 -21.25 28.76
C LYS A 274 35.96 -20.40 29.64
N SER A 275 34.65 -20.61 29.55
CA SER A 275 33.67 -19.90 30.37
C SER A 275 33.77 -20.22 31.87
N ARG A 276 34.27 -21.41 32.23
CA ARG A 276 34.52 -21.79 33.64
C ARG A 276 35.62 -20.93 34.27
N ASP A 277 36.74 -20.79 33.59
CA ASP A 277 37.94 -20.14 34.14
C ASP A 277 37.75 -18.61 34.29
N GLU A 278 36.84 -18.02 33.52
CA GLU A 278 36.42 -16.60 33.66
C GLU A 278 35.48 -16.36 34.86
N LEU A 279 34.75 -17.38 35.35
CA LEU A 279 33.77 -17.27 36.43
C LEU A 279 34.36 -17.41 37.85
N GLU A 280 35.50 -18.08 38.02
CA GLU A 280 36.14 -18.22 39.35
C GLU A 280 36.87 -16.94 39.83
N ALA A 281 36.94 -15.89 39.00
CA ALA A 281 37.88 -14.77 39.17
C ALA A 281 37.34 -13.48 39.82
N THR A 282 36.05 -13.37 40.19
CA THR A 282 35.47 -12.10 40.70
C THR A 282 34.69 -12.23 42.04
N PRO A 283 35.09 -11.52 43.12
CA PRO A 283 34.41 -11.57 44.41
C PRO A 283 33.24 -10.56 44.55
N VAL A 284 32.21 -10.96 45.30
CA VAL A 284 30.94 -10.22 45.47
C VAL A 284 30.96 -9.30 46.70
N GLY A 285 30.41 -8.08 46.56
CA GLY A 285 30.19 -7.14 47.66
C GLY A 285 28.70 -6.73 47.79
N VAL A 286 28.14 -6.85 49.00
CA VAL A 286 26.70 -6.68 49.31
C VAL A 286 26.39 -5.29 49.88
N ARG A 287 25.21 -4.71 49.59
CA ARG A 287 24.51 -3.79 50.52
C ARG A 287 23.01 -3.57 50.22
N ASP A 288 22.20 -3.61 51.28
CA ASP A 288 20.73 -3.47 51.32
C ASP A 288 20.20 -2.02 51.54
N LYS A 289 18.85 -1.91 51.54
CA LYS A 289 17.93 -1.10 52.41
C LYS A 289 17.08 0.03 51.76
N PRO A 290 15.90 0.42 52.34
CA PRO A 290 14.61 0.21 51.64
C PRO A 290 13.57 1.39 51.66
N LEU A 291 12.34 1.08 51.20
CA LEU A 291 11.11 1.90 51.05
C LEU A 291 10.50 2.55 52.33
N GLN A 292 9.65 3.59 52.15
CA GLN A 292 8.38 3.92 52.88
C GLN A 292 7.57 5.07 52.17
N PRO A 293 6.26 5.36 52.50
CA PRO A 293 5.22 5.74 51.51
C PRO A 293 4.37 7.04 51.76
N HIS A 294 3.15 7.09 51.16
CA HIS A 294 1.96 8.01 51.27
C HIS A 294 1.68 8.88 50.01
N SER A 295 0.46 9.23 49.58
CA SER A 295 -0.90 9.26 50.19
C SER A 295 -2.07 9.14 49.14
N ARG A 296 -3.35 9.23 49.58
CA ARG A 296 -4.61 9.23 48.78
C ARG A 296 -5.32 10.62 48.94
N THR A 297 -6.42 11.05 48.30
CA THR A 297 -7.57 10.54 47.48
C THR A 297 -8.22 11.79 46.77
N PRO A 298 -9.48 11.89 46.24
CA PRO A 298 -10.52 10.93 45.77
C PRO A 298 -11.15 11.23 44.37
N LEU A 299 -12.14 10.42 43.95
CA LEU A 299 -13.00 10.63 42.77
C LEU A 299 -14.14 11.65 43.01
N GLN A 300 -14.68 12.23 41.93
CA GLN A 300 -16.04 12.80 41.87
C GLN A 300 -16.84 12.31 40.63
N THR A 301 -18.12 12.67 40.57
CA THR A 301 -19.22 11.84 40.06
C THR A 301 -19.79 12.21 38.67
N ARG A 302 -20.57 11.25 38.12
CA ARG A 302 -21.41 11.36 36.91
C ARG A 302 -22.23 12.65 36.80
N ALA A 303 -22.37 13.15 35.57
CA ALA A 303 -23.56 13.90 35.13
C ALA A 303 -24.00 13.43 33.74
N SER A 304 -25.29 13.09 33.58
CA SER A 304 -25.86 12.62 32.32
C SER A 304 -26.01 13.76 31.30
N ARG A 305 -25.64 13.52 30.04
CA ARG A 305 -26.16 14.29 28.88
C ARG A 305 -26.74 13.36 27.84
N LYS A 306 -27.82 13.84 27.21
CA LYS A 306 -28.74 13.08 26.37
C LYS A 306 -28.05 12.53 25.12
N LEU A 307 -28.44 11.33 24.71
CA LEU A 307 -28.08 10.74 23.42
C LEU A 307 -28.74 11.57 22.31
N GLY A 308 -28.02 12.55 21.77
CA GLY A 308 -28.43 13.26 20.56
C GLY A 308 -28.40 12.30 19.38
N SER A 309 -29.41 12.35 18.52
CA SER A 309 -29.46 11.55 17.30
C SER A 309 -28.29 11.93 16.39
N LEU A 310 -27.27 11.09 16.34
CA LEU A 310 -26.24 11.13 15.30
C LEU A 310 -26.82 10.50 14.03
N THR A 311 -27.73 11.22 13.37
CA THR A 311 -27.94 11.05 11.93
C THR A 311 -26.70 11.58 11.21
N THR A 312 -25.61 10.80 11.28
CA THR A 312 -24.47 10.94 10.39
C THR A 312 -25.00 10.63 9.00
N ALA A 313 -25.34 11.68 8.24
CA ALA A 313 -25.65 11.53 6.84
C ALA A 313 -24.45 10.86 6.18
N PHE A 314 -24.65 9.66 5.62
CA PHE A 314 -23.69 9.07 4.70
C PHE A 314 -23.62 10.00 3.49
N ALA A 315 -22.69 10.94 3.52
CA ALA A 315 -22.26 11.63 2.32
C ALA A 315 -21.70 10.54 1.39
N PHE A 316 -22.46 10.23 0.34
CA PHE A 316 -21.99 9.34 -0.71
C PHE A 316 -20.64 9.87 -1.19
N THR A 317 -19.59 9.06 -1.04
CA THR A 317 -18.26 9.38 -1.53
C THR A 317 -18.33 9.50 -3.03
N ARG A 318 -18.37 10.73 -3.53
CA ARG A 318 -18.11 11.00 -4.93
C ARG A 318 -16.62 10.74 -5.20
N ALA A 319 -16.35 10.20 -6.38
CA ALA A 319 -15.03 9.85 -6.84
C ALA A 319 -14.83 10.50 -8.19
N MET A 320 -13.82 11.35 -8.29
CA MET A 320 -13.43 11.98 -9.54
C MET A 320 -12.51 11.03 -10.29
N HIS A 321 -12.99 10.44 -11.38
CA HIS A 321 -12.16 9.53 -12.17
C HIS A 321 -11.49 10.29 -13.32
N ILE A 322 -10.15 10.29 -13.33
CA ILE A 322 -9.33 10.91 -14.38
C ILE A 322 -8.58 9.81 -15.12
N GLN A 323 -8.91 9.61 -16.40
CA GLN A 323 -8.14 8.74 -17.29
C GLN A 323 -7.24 9.58 -18.19
N SER A 324 -5.94 9.39 -18.07
CA SER A 324 -4.96 9.87 -19.05
C SER A 324 -5.06 9.06 -20.35
N ILE A 325 -4.99 9.76 -21.48
CA ILE A 325 -4.90 9.18 -22.82
C ILE A 325 -3.63 9.75 -23.46
N PRO A 326 -2.50 9.01 -23.45
CA PRO A 326 -1.28 9.44 -24.10
C PRO A 326 -1.49 9.52 -25.62
N MET A 327 -1.20 10.67 -26.22
CA MET A 327 -1.30 10.91 -27.66
C MET A 327 0.10 10.84 -28.28
N TRP A 328 0.64 9.62 -28.40
CA TRP A 328 2.08 9.38 -28.59
C TRP A 328 2.43 8.77 -29.95
N THR A 329 1.49 8.78 -30.90
CA THR A 329 1.75 8.33 -32.26
C THR A 329 2.81 9.23 -32.93
N GLY A 330 3.87 8.62 -33.45
CA GLY A 330 4.97 9.33 -34.12
C GLY A 330 6.03 9.85 -33.14
N LYS A 331 6.10 11.18 -32.96
CA LYS A 331 7.07 11.87 -32.08
C LYS A 331 6.38 12.78 -31.04
N SER A 332 5.08 12.62 -30.88
CA SER A 332 4.26 13.38 -29.92
C SER A 332 4.48 12.86 -28.50
N ASP A 333 4.39 13.76 -27.52
CA ASP A 333 4.48 13.45 -26.08
C ASP A 333 3.28 14.01 -25.27
N ASN A 334 2.25 14.49 -25.96
CA ASN A 334 1.04 15.11 -25.42
C ASN A 334 0.13 14.12 -24.66
N TYR A 335 -0.68 14.65 -23.75
CA TYR A 335 -1.75 13.94 -23.03
C TYR A 335 -3.11 14.60 -23.28
N ALA A 336 -4.14 13.76 -23.51
CA ALA A 336 -5.53 14.15 -23.32
C ALA A 336 -6.07 13.56 -22.00
N TYR A 337 -7.04 14.21 -21.37
CA TYR A 337 -7.59 13.77 -20.07
C TYR A 337 -9.10 13.61 -20.09
N LEU A 338 -9.57 12.38 -19.90
CA LEU A 338 -10.99 12.09 -19.73
C LEU A 338 -11.35 12.18 -18.23
N LEU A 339 -12.01 13.28 -17.86
CA LEU A 339 -12.53 13.55 -16.53
C LEU A 339 -13.99 13.04 -16.45
N VAL A 340 -14.30 12.17 -15.49
CA VAL A 340 -15.61 11.52 -15.34
C VAL A 340 -16.10 11.64 -13.90
N ASP A 341 -17.35 12.05 -13.72
CA ASP A 341 -18.10 11.95 -12.47
C ASP A 341 -18.69 10.53 -12.33
N ASP A 342 -18.26 9.79 -11.32
CA ASP A 342 -18.64 8.37 -11.22
C ASP A 342 -20.13 8.15 -10.87
N GLN A 343 -20.85 9.17 -10.40
CA GLN A 343 -22.26 9.05 -10.00
C GLN A 343 -23.22 9.23 -11.18
N SER A 344 -23.07 10.32 -11.94
CA SER A 344 -23.89 10.68 -13.10
C SER A 344 -23.38 10.07 -14.41
N LYS A 345 -22.10 9.67 -14.44
CA LYS A 345 -21.31 9.35 -15.64
C LYS A 345 -21.09 10.53 -16.58
N ASP A 346 -21.47 11.75 -16.20
CA ASP A 346 -21.13 12.94 -16.97
C ASP A 346 -19.61 13.07 -17.07
N ALA A 347 -19.12 13.40 -18.26
CA ALA A 347 -17.70 13.43 -18.55
C ALA A 347 -17.31 14.60 -19.47
N VAL A 348 -16.06 15.02 -19.39
CA VAL A 348 -15.44 15.92 -20.36
C VAL A 348 -14.08 15.37 -20.79
N ILE A 349 -13.71 15.65 -22.04
CA ILE A 349 -12.38 15.31 -22.57
C ILE A 349 -11.58 16.59 -22.73
N ILE A 350 -10.40 16.63 -22.10
CA ILE A 350 -9.50 17.79 -22.07
C ILE A 350 -8.36 17.57 -23.08
N ASP A 351 -8.10 18.59 -23.91
CA ASP A 351 -7.05 18.65 -24.94
C ASP A 351 -6.97 17.43 -25.90
N PRO A 352 -8.06 17.01 -26.58
CA PRO A 352 -8.05 15.81 -27.42
C PRO A 352 -7.51 16.05 -28.83
N ALA A 353 -6.24 16.45 -28.94
CA ALA A 353 -5.65 16.90 -30.20
C ALA A 353 -5.45 15.81 -31.27
N ASN A 354 -5.31 14.53 -30.88
CA ASN A 354 -5.21 13.41 -31.81
C ASN A 354 -6.45 12.50 -31.75
N PRO A 355 -7.49 12.76 -32.59
CA PRO A 355 -8.68 11.91 -32.68
C PRO A 355 -8.39 10.45 -33.00
N GLU A 356 -7.29 10.10 -33.67
CA GLU A 356 -7.00 8.70 -34.01
C GLU A 356 -6.67 7.85 -32.77
N GLU A 357 -6.12 8.48 -31.72
CA GLU A 357 -5.86 7.85 -30.42
C GLU A 357 -7.02 8.07 -29.43
N VAL A 358 -7.70 9.23 -29.48
CA VAL A 358 -8.76 9.60 -28.53
C VAL A 358 -10.15 9.07 -28.92
N SER A 359 -10.57 9.17 -30.18
CA SER A 359 -11.89 8.75 -30.66
C SER A 359 -12.23 7.29 -30.32
N PRO A 360 -11.33 6.30 -30.45
CA PRO A 360 -11.63 4.90 -30.09
C PRO A 360 -11.96 4.74 -28.61
N VAL A 361 -11.23 5.41 -27.72
CA VAL A 361 -11.43 5.35 -26.26
C VAL A 361 -12.79 5.95 -25.90
N LEU A 362 -13.12 7.13 -26.43
CA LEU A 362 -14.41 7.77 -26.16
C LEU A 362 -15.58 6.98 -26.72
N LYS A 363 -15.48 6.47 -27.97
CA LYS A 363 -16.51 5.62 -28.58
C LYS A 363 -16.78 4.38 -27.74
N GLN A 364 -15.73 3.69 -27.29
CA GLN A 364 -15.87 2.51 -26.42
C GLN A 364 -16.51 2.85 -25.08
N ALA A 365 -16.13 3.96 -24.45
CA ALA A 365 -16.68 4.38 -23.17
C ALA A 365 -18.16 4.81 -23.28
N ILE A 366 -18.53 5.55 -24.33
CA ILE A 366 -19.91 5.95 -24.62
C ILE A 366 -20.77 4.73 -24.94
N SER A 367 -20.34 3.85 -25.85
CA SER A 367 -21.12 2.67 -26.25
C SER A 367 -21.31 1.65 -25.12
N ALA A 368 -20.37 1.60 -24.16
CA ALA A 368 -20.47 0.78 -22.96
C ALA A 368 -21.32 1.42 -21.84
N GLY A 369 -21.90 2.61 -22.06
CA GLY A 369 -22.66 3.35 -21.05
C GLY A 369 -21.82 3.81 -19.84
N LYS A 370 -20.49 3.89 -20.00
CA LYS A 370 -19.57 4.29 -18.93
C LYS A 370 -19.43 5.79 -18.76
N ILE A 371 -19.65 6.55 -19.85
CA ILE A 371 -19.60 8.01 -19.85
C ILE A 371 -20.76 8.62 -20.65
N ASN A 372 -21.12 9.84 -20.26
CA ASN A 372 -22.05 10.75 -20.90
C ASN A 372 -21.26 12.02 -21.25
N LEU A 373 -20.63 12.04 -22.42
CA LEU A 373 -19.70 13.10 -22.80
C LEU A 373 -20.47 14.43 -23.00
N LYS A 374 -20.17 15.42 -22.15
CA LYS A 374 -20.84 16.74 -22.10
C LYS A 374 -20.15 17.81 -22.90
N ALA A 375 -18.82 17.79 -22.93
CA ALA A 375 -18.02 18.79 -23.60
C ALA A 375 -16.64 18.25 -23.97
N ILE A 376 -16.05 18.88 -24.98
CA ILE A 376 -14.60 18.98 -25.14
C ILE A 376 -14.15 20.22 -24.37
N VAL A 377 -13.02 20.13 -23.71
CA VAL A 377 -12.41 21.22 -22.95
C VAL A 377 -11.00 21.42 -23.50
N ASN A 378 -10.56 22.68 -23.68
CA ASN A 378 -9.20 22.97 -24.11
C ASN A 378 -8.50 23.91 -23.13
N THR A 379 -7.21 23.70 -22.93
CA THR A 379 -6.36 24.60 -22.14
C THR A 379 -5.95 25.81 -22.97
N HIS A 380 -5.62 25.64 -24.25
CA HIS A 380 -5.18 26.72 -25.14
C HIS A 380 -5.31 26.35 -26.63
N HIS A 381 -5.08 27.31 -27.53
CA HIS A 381 -5.37 27.16 -28.96
C HIS A 381 -4.38 26.33 -29.79
N HIS A 382 -3.22 25.93 -29.26
CA HIS A 382 -2.22 25.21 -30.07
C HIS A 382 -2.80 23.93 -30.69
N TRP A 383 -2.30 23.60 -31.88
CA TRP A 383 -2.85 22.54 -32.72
C TRP A 383 -2.77 21.15 -32.07
N ASP A 384 -1.78 20.94 -31.21
CA ASP A 384 -1.53 19.73 -30.42
C ASP A 384 -2.28 19.71 -29.06
N HIS A 385 -3.20 20.66 -28.85
CA HIS A 385 -4.21 20.66 -27.79
C HIS A 385 -5.64 20.78 -28.34
N ALA A 386 -5.89 21.76 -29.22
CA ALA A 386 -7.21 22.06 -29.77
C ALA A 386 -7.45 21.59 -31.22
N GLY A 387 -6.41 21.23 -31.98
CA GLY A 387 -6.53 20.90 -33.42
C GLY A 387 -7.30 19.63 -33.74
N GLY A 388 -7.61 18.80 -32.73
CA GLY A 388 -8.46 17.62 -32.88
C GLY A 388 -9.96 17.90 -32.82
N ASN A 389 -10.38 19.08 -32.37
CA ASN A 389 -11.75 19.38 -31.93
C ASN A 389 -12.83 19.10 -32.99
N LYS A 390 -12.72 19.65 -34.20
CA LYS A 390 -13.73 19.44 -35.26
C LYS A 390 -13.78 17.98 -35.70
N ARG A 391 -12.62 17.34 -35.86
CA ARG A 391 -12.54 15.93 -36.29
C ARG A 391 -13.08 14.99 -35.22
N LEU A 392 -12.85 15.26 -33.93
CA LEU A 392 -13.42 14.48 -32.84
C LEU A 392 -14.95 14.58 -32.80
N ARG A 393 -15.53 15.79 -32.94
CA ARG A 393 -17.00 15.95 -33.07
C ARG A 393 -17.57 15.11 -34.20
N ASN A 394 -16.93 15.15 -35.37
CA ASN A 394 -17.35 14.37 -36.55
C ASN A 394 -17.23 12.87 -36.30
N ASP A 395 -16.09 12.41 -35.77
CA ASP A 395 -15.86 11.01 -35.44
C ASP A 395 -16.93 10.47 -34.47
N LEU A 396 -17.30 11.25 -33.46
CA LEU A 396 -18.31 10.91 -32.45
C LEU A 396 -19.76 11.06 -32.95
N GLY A 397 -20.00 11.64 -34.12
CA GLY A 397 -21.34 11.96 -34.60
C GLY A 397 -22.04 13.04 -33.76
N ALA A 398 -21.28 13.91 -33.10
CA ALA A 398 -21.76 14.89 -32.13
C ALA A 398 -21.37 16.33 -32.54
N PRO A 399 -21.97 16.88 -33.63
CA PRO A 399 -21.57 18.17 -34.20
C PRO A 399 -21.80 19.36 -33.25
N ASP A 400 -22.77 19.24 -32.35
CA ASP A 400 -23.17 20.29 -31.40
C ASP A 400 -22.51 20.15 -30.01
N LEU A 401 -21.63 19.16 -29.80
CA LEU A 401 -20.98 18.90 -28.51
C LEU A 401 -20.16 20.11 -28.04
N PRO A 402 -20.52 20.81 -26.94
CA PRO A 402 -19.84 22.02 -26.50
C PRO A 402 -18.33 21.90 -26.46
N ILE A 403 -17.63 22.92 -26.96
CA ILE A 403 -16.19 23.11 -26.77
C ILE A 403 -16.00 24.31 -25.83
N ILE A 404 -15.34 24.09 -24.71
CA ILE A 404 -15.09 25.10 -23.67
C ILE A 404 -13.57 25.32 -23.60
N GLY A 405 -13.09 26.55 -23.79
CA GLY A 405 -11.64 26.77 -23.88
C GLY A 405 -11.25 28.23 -24.02
N GLY A 406 -9.95 28.44 -24.26
CA GLY A 406 -9.41 29.71 -24.71
C GLY A 406 -10.16 30.22 -25.96
N LYS A 407 -10.22 31.54 -26.11
CA LYS A 407 -11.04 32.22 -27.14
C LYS A 407 -10.61 31.87 -28.58
N ASP A 408 -9.37 31.44 -28.76
CA ASP A 408 -8.76 31.16 -30.06
C ASP A 408 -8.73 29.65 -30.38
N CYS A 409 -9.16 28.79 -29.45
CA CYS A 409 -9.27 27.34 -29.64
C CYS A 409 -10.17 26.95 -30.82
N GLU A 410 -9.80 25.89 -31.53
CA GLU A 410 -10.57 25.43 -32.70
C GLU A 410 -12.04 25.12 -32.33
N ALA A 411 -12.97 25.79 -33.02
CA ALA A 411 -14.42 25.60 -32.87
C ALA A 411 -14.95 25.81 -31.43
N VAL A 412 -14.25 26.60 -30.61
CA VAL A 412 -14.72 26.97 -29.27
C VAL A 412 -16.12 27.57 -29.29
N THR A 413 -16.94 27.15 -28.33
CA THR A 413 -18.34 27.59 -28.19
C THR A 413 -18.60 28.40 -26.92
N LYS A 414 -17.74 28.25 -25.90
CA LYS A 414 -17.75 29.07 -24.69
C LYS A 414 -16.33 29.31 -24.20
N THR A 415 -15.98 30.57 -23.96
CA THR A 415 -14.80 30.95 -23.18
C THR A 415 -15.28 31.57 -21.88
N PRO A 416 -15.11 30.89 -20.73
CA PRO A 416 -15.50 31.43 -19.43
C PRO A 416 -14.52 32.55 -18.99
N ALA A 417 -15.01 33.48 -18.18
CA ALA A 417 -14.17 34.49 -17.54
C ALA A 417 -13.20 33.87 -16.53
N ASP A 418 -12.17 34.61 -16.11
CA ASP A 418 -11.23 34.13 -15.09
C ASP A 418 -11.97 33.84 -13.78
N GLY A 419 -11.78 32.62 -13.25
CA GLY A 419 -12.48 32.12 -12.08
C GLY A 419 -13.93 31.68 -12.30
N GLU A 420 -14.49 31.83 -13.49
CA GLU A 420 -15.75 31.19 -13.89
C GLU A 420 -15.50 29.71 -14.27
N GLY A 421 -16.55 28.90 -14.36
CA GLY A 421 -16.43 27.46 -14.51
C GLY A 421 -17.66 26.75 -15.02
N PHE A 422 -17.69 25.44 -14.86
CA PHE A 422 -18.80 24.54 -15.16
C PHE A 422 -18.75 23.33 -14.23
N ASN A 423 -19.83 22.55 -14.19
CA ASN A 423 -19.86 21.30 -13.43
C ASN A 423 -19.83 20.10 -14.39
N VAL A 424 -19.15 19.03 -13.98
CA VAL A 424 -19.19 17.72 -14.61
C VAL A 424 -19.89 16.79 -13.62
N GLY A 425 -21.20 16.59 -13.78
CA GLY A 425 -22.01 15.91 -12.78
C GLY A 425 -21.92 16.59 -11.41
N GLY A 426 -21.30 15.93 -10.45
CA GLY A 426 -21.02 16.44 -9.11
C GLY A 426 -19.71 17.20 -8.93
N ILE A 427 -18.79 17.12 -9.91
CA ILE A 427 -17.45 17.73 -9.86
C ILE A 427 -17.55 19.21 -10.26
N ALA A 428 -16.99 20.10 -9.44
CA ALA A 428 -16.88 21.52 -9.77
C ALA A 428 -15.58 21.78 -10.53
N VAL A 429 -15.65 22.38 -11.72
CA VAL A 429 -14.48 22.72 -12.55
C VAL A 429 -14.40 24.23 -12.75
N LYS A 430 -13.31 24.85 -12.28
CA LYS A 430 -13.05 26.29 -12.35
C LYS A 430 -11.93 26.57 -13.36
N GLY A 431 -12.15 27.52 -14.27
CA GLY A 431 -11.12 28.05 -15.14
C GLY A 431 -10.25 29.06 -14.41
N ILE A 432 -8.94 28.97 -14.61
CA ILE A 432 -7.93 29.88 -14.08
C ILE A 432 -7.12 30.37 -15.27
N HIS A 433 -7.29 31.63 -15.65
CA HIS A 433 -6.60 32.20 -16.81
C HIS A 433 -5.13 32.38 -16.49
N THR A 434 -4.26 31.77 -17.27
CA THR A 434 -2.80 31.75 -17.11
C THR A 434 -2.10 32.15 -18.42
N PRO A 435 -2.38 33.36 -18.95
CA PRO A 435 -1.75 33.83 -20.17
C PRO A 435 -0.23 33.87 -19.98
N CYS A 436 0.53 33.35 -20.96
CA CYS A 436 1.97 33.57 -21.17
C CYS A 436 2.48 32.64 -22.27
N HIS A 437 2.15 31.35 -22.16
CA HIS A 437 2.49 30.37 -23.18
C HIS A 437 1.76 30.70 -24.48
N THR A 438 0.43 30.78 -24.38
CA THR A 438 -0.43 31.58 -25.26
C THR A 438 -1.17 32.62 -24.43
N GLN A 439 -1.75 33.62 -25.09
CA GLN A 439 -2.59 34.65 -24.46
C GLN A 439 -4.02 34.17 -24.12
N ASP A 440 -4.40 32.98 -24.58
CA ASP A 440 -5.70 32.35 -24.31
C ASP A 440 -5.62 31.14 -23.36
N SER A 441 -4.46 30.91 -22.74
CA SER A 441 -4.21 29.79 -21.83
C SER A 441 -5.09 29.82 -20.57
N ILE A 442 -5.79 28.71 -20.31
CA ILE A 442 -6.64 28.45 -19.14
C ILE A 442 -6.24 27.12 -18.49
N CYS A 443 -5.88 27.15 -17.22
CA CYS A 443 -5.77 25.96 -16.37
C CYS A 443 -7.15 25.59 -15.79
N TRP A 444 -7.48 24.30 -15.75
CA TRP A 444 -8.77 23.82 -15.23
C TRP A 444 -8.60 23.14 -13.88
N PHE A 445 -9.05 23.80 -12.81
CA PHE A 445 -9.05 23.24 -11.46
C PHE A 445 -10.35 22.49 -11.19
N ALA A 446 -10.28 21.18 -11.05
CA ALA A 446 -11.39 20.29 -10.73
C ALA A 446 -11.37 19.88 -9.25
N GLN A 447 -12.52 19.98 -8.59
CA GLN A 447 -12.69 19.60 -7.18
C GLN A 447 -13.93 18.71 -7.00
N ASP A 448 -13.75 17.60 -6.29
CA ASP A 448 -14.81 16.70 -5.85
C ASP A 448 -14.63 16.36 -4.37
N GLY A 449 -15.38 17.07 -3.51
CA GLY A 449 -15.20 17.02 -2.06
C GLY A 449 -13.76 17.39 -1.65
N ASN A 450 -13.00 16.38 -1.20
CA ASN A 450 -11.60 16.52 -0.82
C ASN A 450 -10.63 16.27 -1.97
N GLU A 451 -11.03 15.55 -3.03
CA GLU A 451 -10.18 15.27 -4.19
C GLU A 451 -10.05 16.52 -5.06
N LYS A 452 -8.82 16.80 -5.52
CA LYS A 452 -8.47 18.00 -6.27
C LYS A 452 -7.48 17.67 -7.37
N ALA A 453 -7.73 18.20 -8.56
CA ALA A 453 -6.86 18.08 -9.72
C ALA A 453 -6.78 19.42 -10.45
N VAL A 454 -5.67 19.68 -11.12
CA VAL A 454 -5.53 20.82 -12.04
C VAL A 454 -4.93 20.36 -13.36
N PHE A 455 -5.64 20.61 -14.45
CA PHE A 455 -5.19 20.38 -15.81
C PHE A 455 -4.55 21.66 -16.32
N THR A 456 -3.24 21.63 -16.55
CA THR A 456 -2.42 22.86 -16.67
C THR A 456 -1.97 23.17 -18.09
N GLY A 457 -2.25 22.28 -19.04
CA GLY A 457 -1.75 22.37 -20.41
C GLY A 457 -0.26 22.67 -20.41
N ASP A 458 0.12 23.72 -21.12
CA ASP A 458 1.51 24.15 -21.26
C ASP A 458 1.93 25.26 -20.29
N THR A 459 1.08 25.62 -19.33
CA THR A 459 1.47 26.60 -18.29
C THR A 459 2.49 25.97 -17.32
N LEU A 460 2.12 24.85 -16.69
CA LEU A 460 2.89 24.16 -15.66
C LEU A 460 3.15 22.71 -16.08
N PHE A 461 4.40 22.27 -15.94
CA PHE A 461 4.82 20.88 -16.09
C PHE A 461 5.55 20.42 -14.82
N HIS A 462 5.65 19.11 -14.58
CA HIS A 462 6.48 18.60 -13.50
C HIS A 462 7.94 19.04 -13.67
N GLY A 463 8.45 19.85 -12.73
CA GLY A 463 9.79 20.46 -12.81
C GLY A 463 9.97 21.48 -13.96
N GLY A 464 8.88 22.07 -14.47
CA GLY A 464 8.96 23.01 -15.59
C GLY A 464 7.76 23.93 -15.78
N CYS A 465 7.87 24.76 -16.81
CA CYS A 465 6.80 25.58 -17.36
C CYS A 465 6.93 25.63 -18.89
N GLY A 466 5.91 26.15 -19.56
CA GLY A 466 5.91 26.39 -21.00
C GLY A 466 6.98 27.37 -21.46
N ARG A 467 7.20 27.39 -22.78
CA ARG A 467 7.91 28.50 -23.44
C ARG A 467 6.97 29.70 -23.50
N PHE A 468 7.50 30.89 -23.31
CA PHE A 468 6.74 32.14 -23.36
C PHE A 468 6.69 32.56 -24.84
N PHE A 469 5.77 31.99 -25.62
CA PHE A 469 5.67 32.29 -27.05
C PHE A 469 4.93 33.60 -27.30
N GLU A 470 3.89 33.88 -26.52
CA GLU A 470 3.01 35.04 -26.70
C GLU A 470 3.00 36.00 -25.49
N GLY A 471 3.87 35.77 -24.51
CA GLY A 471 3.88 36.54 -23.25
C GLY A 471 5.25 36.63 -22.59
N THR A 472 5.22 37.00 -21.31
CA THR A 472 6.36 37.55 -20.57
C THR A 472 6.69 36.73 -19.32
N ALA A 473 7.86 37.01 -18.74
CA ALA A 473 8.24 36.42 -17.46
C ALA A 473 7.36 36.89 -16.29
N GLU A 474 6.81 38.10 -16.36
CA GLU A 474 5.87 38.65 -15.37
C GLU A 474 4.57 37.84 -15.40
N GLU A 475 3.99 37.65 -16.59
CA GLU A 475 2.80 36.82 -16.78
C GLU A 475 3.00 35.36 -16.33
N MET A 476 4.14 34.72 -16.64
CA MET A 476 4.43 33.36 -16.14
C MET A 476 4.64 33.35 -14.61
N HIS A 477 5.26 34.39 -14.05
CA HIS A 477 5.43 34.50 -12.60
C HIS A 477 4.06 34.57 -11.91
N THR A 478 3.17 35.45 -12.36
CA THR A 478 1.78 35.53 -11.90
C THR A 478 1.03 34.22 -12.09
N ALA A 479 1.13 33.58 -13.26
CA ALA A 479 0.47 32.30 -13.54
C ALA A 479 0.90 31.19 -12.57
N LEU A 480 2.21 31.01 -12.35
CA LEU A 480 2.73 29.91 -11.52
C LEU A 480 2.72 30.23 -10.02
N ASN A 481 3.28 31.38 -9.63
CA ASN A 481 3.63 31.71 -8.25
C ASN A 481 2.52 32.48 -7.52
N GLU A 482 1.60 33.13 -8.23
CA GLU A 482 0.43 33.78 -7.62
C GLU A 482 -0.85 32.96 -7.81
N LYS A 483 -1.17 32.52 -9.05
CA LYS A 483 -2.42 31.81 -9.34
C LYS A 483 -2.36 30.32 -9.01
N LEU A 484 -1.47 29.55 -9.64
CA LEU A 484 -1.42 28.09 -9.44
C LEU A 484 -0.86 27.73 -8.04
N ALA A 485 0.12 28.46 -7.52
CA ALA A 485 0.62 28.26 -6.16
C ALA A 485 -0.41 28.61 -5.07
N ALA A 486 -1.44 29.40 -5.34
CA ALA A 486 -2.54 29.64 -4.40
C ALA A 486 -3.55 28.46 -4.32
N LEU A 487 -3.43 27.45 -5.19
CA LEU A 487 -4.22 26.23 -5.06
C LEU A 487 -3.78 25.40 -3.83
N PRO A 488 -4.69 24.59 -3.25
CA PRO A 488 -4.34 23.71 -2.13
C PRO A 488 -3.21 22.75 -2.49
N ASP A 489 -2.26 22.56 -1.57
CA ASP A 489 -1.05 21.78 -1.81
C ASP A 489 -1.31 20.33 -2.24
N ASP A 490 -2.45 19.74 -1.85
CA ASP A 490 -2.84 18.38 -2.21
C ASP A 490 -3.48 18.25 -3.61
N THR A 491 -3.53 19.34 -4.39
CA THR A 491 -4.06 19.35 -5.76
C THR A 491 -3.11 18.63 -6.72
N LYS A 492 -3.55 17.53 -7.31
CA LYS A 492 -2.76 16.77 -8.31
C LYS A 492 -2.61 17.53 -9.63
N VAL A 493 -1.42 17.53 -10.21
CA VAL A 493 -1.11 18.25 -11.45
C VAL A 493 -1.16 17.30 -12.66
N TYR A 494 -1.84 17.74 -13.71
CA TYR A 494 -2.01 17.03 -14.99
C TYR A 494 -1.55 17.95 -16.15
N PRO A 495 -0.28 17.83 -16.58
CA PRO A 495 0.31 18.72 -17.58
C PRO A 495 0.02 18.30 -19.03
N GLY A 496 0.27 19.19 -19.99
CA GLY A 496 0.04 18.96 -21.42
C GLY A 496 0.89 17.85 -22.04
N HIS A 497 2.14 17.69 -21.59
CA HIS A 497 3.14 16.79 -22.19
C HIS A 497 3.99 16.06 -21.15
N GLU A 498 4.58 14.93 -21.55
CA GLU A 498 5.56 14.17 -20.76
C GLU A 498 6.99 14.74 -20.84
N TYR A 499 7.17 15.99 -20.40
CA TYR A 499 8.47 16.65 -20.34
C TYR A 499 9.26 16.40 -19.05
N THR A 500 8.76 15.59 -18.12
CA THR A 500 9.33 15.47 -16.76
C THR A 500 10.81 15.04 -16.77
N LYS A 501 11.20 14.16 -17.69
CA LYS A 501 12.60 13.71 -17.86
C LYS A 501 13.57 14.78 -18.35
N SER A 502 13.14 15.70 -19.21
CA SER A 502 13.99 16.80 -19.68
C SER A 502 13.98 17.95 -18.67
N ASN A 503 12.80 18.23 -18.10
CA ASN A 503 12.59 19.19 -17.03
C ASN A 503 13.48 18.95 -15.81
N VAL A 504 13.53 17.71 -15.31
CA VAL A 504 14.29 17.40 -14.10
C VAL A 504 15.80 17.43 -14.31
N LYS A 505 16.30 17.10 -15.51
CA LYS A 505 17.72 17.31 -15.87
C LYS A 505 18.09 18.79 -15.79
N PHE A 506 17.22 19.68 -16.28
CA PHE A 506 17.42 21.12 -16.13
C PHE A 506 17.39 21.52 -14.66
N CYS A 507 16.38 21.09 -13.89
CA CYS A 507 16.29 21.39 -12.45
C CYS A 507 17.56 20.97 -11.70
N MET A 508 18.08 19.76 -11.94
CA MET A 508 19.34 19.27 -11.33
C MET A 508 20.59 20.05 -11.72
N SER A 509 20.56 20.84 -12.80
CA SER A 509 21.66 21.75 -13.17
C SER A 509 21.58 23.11 -12.47
N VAL A 510 20.39 23.48 -11.95
CA VAL A 510 20.14 24.73 -11.21
C VAL A 510 20.15 24.51 -9.70
N LEU A 511 19.46 23.48 -9.20
CA LEU A 511 19.22 23.21 -7.78
C LEU A 511 19.16 21.69 -7.49
N GLN A 512 20.05 21.20 -6.64
CA GLN A 512 20.19 19.76 -6.33
C GLN A 512 19.53 19.36 -5.00
N SER A 513 18.33 19.87 -4.74
CA SER A 513 17.57 19.57 -3.51
C SER A 513 17.11 18.11 -3.45
N GLU A 514 16.73 17.64 -2.25
CA GLU A 514 16.17 16.29 -2.08
C GLU A 514 14.87 16.09 -2.89
N ALA A 515 14.05 17.13 -3.01
CA ALA A 515 12.81 17.09 -3.80
C ALA A 515 13.11 16.90 -5.30
N VAL A 516 14.07 17.63 -5.87
CA VAL A 516 14.47 17.47 -7.28
C VAL A 516 15.06 16.07 -7.52
N LYS A 517 15.83 15.52 -6.58
CA LYS A 517 16.35 14.14 -6.65
C LYS A 517 15.26 13.08 -6.58
N LYS A 518 14.19 13.31 -5.81
CA LYS A 518 13.00 12.45 -5.78
C LYS A 518 12.26 12.49 -7.13
N LEU A 519 12.03 13.68 -7.68
CA LEU A 519 11.46 13.84 -9.02
C LEU A 519 12.32 13.13 -10.08
N GLN A 520 13.65 13.25 -10.01
CA GLN A 520 14.57 12.60 -10.95
C GLN A 520 14.42 11.08 -10.88
N THR A 521 14.51 10.53 -9.67
CA THR A 521 14.37 9.09 -9.43
C THR A 521 13.02 8.57 -9.93
N PHE A 522 11.94 9.32 -9.70
CA PHE A 522 10.62 8.94 -10.19
C PHE A 522 10.54 8.98 -11.72
N ALA A 523 11.03 10.07 -12.34
CA ALA A 523 11.03 10.24 -13.78
C ALA A 523 11.84 9.14 -14.47
N GLU A 524 13.02 8.79 -13.97
CA GLU A 524 13.86 7.72 -14.55
C GLU A 524 13.19 6.34 -14.52
N ASN A 525 12.40 6.04 -13.48
CA ASN A 525 11.75 4.75 -13.31
C ASN A 525 10.34 4.64 -13.94
N ASN A 526 9.74 5.75 -14.38
CA ASN A 526 8.39 5.76 -14.95
C ASN A 526 8.37 6.22 -16.41
N LYS A 527 7.36 5.80 -17.17
CA LYS A 527 7.11 6.30 -18.53
C LYS A 527 6.17 7.51 -18.52
N GLU A 528 5.23 7.52 -17.58
CA GLU A 528 4.13 8.46 -17.41
C GLU A 528 4.21 9.02 -15.98
N THR A 529 4.08 10.34 -15.83
CA THR A 529 4.29 11.05 -14.55
C THR A 529 3.13 11.94 -14.11
N GLN A 530 2.16 12.18 -15.00
CA GLN A 530 0.96 12.96 -14.79
C GLN A 530 0.08 12.43 -13.65
N GLY A 531 -0.46 13.33 -12.83
CA GLY A 531 -1.31 13.01 -11.68
C GLY A 531 -0.59 12.33 -10.50
N GLN A 532 0.74 12.18 -10.56
CA GLN A 532 1.55 11.57 -9.49
C GLN A 532 2.07 12.59 -8.48
N PHE A 533 2.25 13.85 -8.92
CA PHE A 533 2.70 14.96 -8.09
C PHE A 533 1.62 16.03 -7.94
N THR A 534 1.78 16.84 -6.90
CA THR A 534 0.83 17.87 -6.49
C THR A 534 1.41 19.28 -6.61
N ILE A 535 0.56 20.30 -6.49
CA ILE A 535 0.99 21.71 -6.37
C ILE A 535 1.97 21.90 -5.20
N GLY A 536 1.78 21.17 -4.09
CA GLY A 536 2.72 21.14 -2.97
C GLY A 536 4.09 20.59 -3.36
N ASP A 537 4.15 19.53 -4.17
CA ASP A 537 5.41 18.97 -4.68
C ASP A 537 6.10 19.91 -5.68
N GLU A 538 5.35 20.55 -6.59
CA GLU A 538 5.91 21.51 -7.54
C GLU A 538 6.58 22.71 -6.83
N LYS A 539 5.98 23.24 -5.76
CA LYS A 539 6.62 24.25 -4.90
C LYS A 539 7.96 23.78 -4.30
N GLN A 540 8.19 22.47 -4.19
CA GLN A 540 9.43 21.90 -3.66
C GLN A 540 10.46 21.53 -4.74
N HIS A 541 10.07 21.07 -5.93
CA HIS A 541 11.03 20.64 -6.97
C HIS A 541 11.07 21.49 -8.26
N ASN A 542 10.11 22.37 -8.48
CA ASN A 542 10.04 23.14 -9.72
C ASN A 542 10.77 24.47 -9.56
N VAL A 543 11.90 24.62 -10.27
CA VAL A 543 12.72 25.84 -10.20
C VAL A 543 11.98 27.10 -10.64
N PHE A 544 10.93 26.98 -11.47
CA PHE A 544 10.08 28.10 -11.90
C PHE A 544 9.02 28.50 -10.85
N MET A 545 8.76 27.64 -9.85
CA MET A 545 7.90 27.92 -8.69
C MET A 545 8.71 28.30 -7.43
N ARG A 546 10.01 28.58 -7.60
CA ARG A 546 10.98 28.85 -6.53
C ARG A 546 11.88 30.05 -6.86
N VAL A 547 11.35 31.05 -7.54
CA VAL A 547 12.14 32.21 -8.04
C VAL A 547 12.72 33.11 -6.93
N GLU A 548 12.21 32.99 -5.70
CA GLU A 548 12.76 33.65 -4.50
C GLU A 548 13.85 32.84 -3.79
N ASP A 549 14.16 31.63 -4.26
CA ASP A 549 15.13 30.75 -3.60
C ASP A 549 16.57 31.29 -3.74
N PRO A 550 17.33 31.45 -2.64
CA PRO A 550 18.69 32.03 -2.70
C PRO A 550 19.69 31.25 -3.57
N GLU A 551 19.56 29.92 -3.68
CA GLU A 551 20.43 29.12 -4.54
C GLU A 551 20.07 29.30 -6.02
N ILE A 552 18.78 29.45 -6.35
CA ILE A 552 18.29 29.74 -7.70
C ILE A 552 18.63 31.18 -8.13
N GLN A 553 18.48 32.16 -7.24
CA GLN A 553 18.91 33.54 -7.45
C GLN A 553 20.42 33.60 -7.73
N LYS A 554 21.22 32.87 -6.96
CA LYS A 554 22.67 32.73 -7.18
C LYS A 554 23.00 32.04 -8.52
N ALA A 555 22.26 30.99 -8.89
CA ALA A 555 22.48 30.26 -10.15
C ALA A 555 22.11 31.08 -11.40
N THR A 556 21.11 31.97 -11.29
CA THR A 556 20.71 32.89 -12.36
C THR A 556 21.50 34.20 -12.39
N GLY A 557 22.09 34.59 -11.25
CA GLY A 557 22.72 35.90 -11.08
C GLY A 557 21.70 37.05 -10.95
N LYS A 558 20.44 36.74 -10.61
CA LYS A 558 19.31 37.67 -10.52
C LYS A 558 18.67 37.58 -9.13
N ALA A 559 18.10 38.69 -8.66
CA ALA A 559 17.47 38.77 -7.33
C ALA A 559 15.98 39.11 -7.38
N ASP A 560 15.53 39.81 -8.43
CA ASP A 560 14.11 40.05 -8.69
C ASP A 560 13.44 38.78 -9.23
N ALA A 561 12.23 38.47 -8.75
CA ALA A 561 11.51 37.25 -9.07
C ALA A 561 11.17 37.11 -10.57
N VAL A 562 10.85 38.22 -11.24
CA VAL A 562 10.53 38.25 -12.67
C VAL A 562 11.80 38.14 -13.51
N GLU A 563 12.90 38.80 -13.10
CA GLU A 563 14.21 38.62 -13.74
C GLU A 563 14.74 37.18 -13.60
N VAL A 564 14.54 36.55 -12.44
CA VAL A 564 14.89 35.13 -12.21
C VAL A 564 14.04 34.23 -13.10
N MET A 565 12.73 34.45 -13.19
CA MET A 565 11.83 33.72 -14.09
C MET A 565 12.30 33.83 -15.56
N ALA A 566 12.61 35.04 -16.02
CA ALA A 566 13.14 35.29 -17.36
C ALA A 566 14.45 34.54 -17.59
N LYS A 567 15.38 34.60 -16.63
CA LYS A 567 16.71 33.98 -16.77
C LYS A 567 16.64 32.45 -16.75
N LEU A 568 15.82 31.85 -15.88
CA LEU A 568 15.57 30.41 -15.88
C LEU A 568 14.98 29.95 -17.23
N ARG A 569 14.07 30.74 -17.82
CA ARG A 569 13.46 30.42 -19.11
C ARG A 569 14.49 30.47 -20.25
N GLU A 570 15.34 31.49 -20.26
CA GLU A 570 16.48 31.62 -21.19
C GLU A 570 17.47 30.45 -21.04
N MET A 571 17.87 30.11 -19.81
CA MET A 571 18.77 28.99 -19.52
C MET A 571 18.17 27.67 -20.02
N LYS A 572 16.89 27.39 -19.72
CA LYS A 572 16.21 26.17 -20.15
C LYS A 572 15.99 26.09 -21.66
N ASN A 573 15.81 27.21 -22.34
CA ASN A 573 15.70 27.25 -23.80
C ASN A 573 17.01 26.90 -24.50
N ASN A 574 18.15 27.15 -23.86
CA ASN A 574 19.48 26.85 -24.37
C ASN A 574 20.10 25.55 -23.81
N PHE A 575 19.41 24.88 -22.88
CA PHE A 575 19.84 23.63 -22.26
C PHE A 575 19.73 22.46 -23.25
N LYS A 576 20.70 21.53 -23.23
CA LYS A 576 20.84 20.41 -24.16
C LYS A 576 20.92 19.08 -23.44
#